data_AF-A0A7C3GX10-F1
#
_entry.id   AF-A0A7C3GX10-F1
#
_cell.length_a   1.000
_cell.length_b   1.000
_cell.length_c   1.000
_cell.angle_alpha   90.00
_cell.angle_beta   90.00
_cell.angle_gamma   90.00
#
_symmetry.space_group_name_H-M   'P 1'
#
loop_
_entity.id
_entity.type
_entity.pdbx_description
1 polymer ?
#
loop_
_entity_poly.entity_id
_entity_poly.type
_entity_poly.pdbx_seq_one_letter_code
_entity_poly.pdbx_strand_id
1 'polypeptide(L)'
;MAVVYPTTVVTDVDKMAYLIRYQHEWHQLFNKLGKWFNSGITQAEYDVLPLNVRSRVDYVPQISKAQWDYAKTSMMKVRQALVSDIQTVHTALRLSTTYSPDPTDMFTPTPAPVV
;
A
#
# COMPACT_ATOMS: atom_id res chain seq x y z
N MET A 1 1.76 5.29 10.64
CA MET A 1 2.90 5.05 9.72
C MET A 1 2.30 5.12 8.32
N ALA A 2 2.71 6.08 7.49
CA ALA A 2 2.13 6.29 6.15
C ALA A 2 2.81 5.41 5.10
N VAL A 3 2.11 5.02 4.03
CA VAL A 3 2.71 4.28 2.91
C VAL A 3 3.63 5.22 2.13
N VAL A 4 4.87 4.80 1.91
CA VAL A 4 5.84 5.57 1.11
C VAL A 4 5.70 5.20 -0.36
N TYR A 5 5.45 6.20 -1.20
CA TYR A 5 5.33 6.04 -2.64
C TYR A 5 6.69 6.27 -3.32
N PRO A 6 7.03 5.50 -4.36
CA PRO A 6 8.17 5.80 -5.22
C PRO A 6 7.93 7.08 -6.03
N THR A 7 8.99 7.77 -6.43
CA THR A 7 8.93 9.04 -7.18
C THR A 7 8.26 8.93 -8.55
N THR A 8 8.13 7.70 -9.08
CA THR A 8 7.44 7.40 -10.34
C THR A 8 5.91 7.43 -10.22
N VAL A 9 5.36 7.47 -9.01
CA VAL A 9 3.92 7.53 -8.75
C VAL A 9 3.53 8.99 -8.58
N VAL A 10 2.95 9.58 -9.63
CA VAL A 10 2.66 11.01 -9.70
C VAL A 10 1.16 11.29 -9.56
N THR A 11 0.32 10.51 -10.24
CA THR A 11 -1.13 10.73 -10.25
C THR A 11 -1.86 9.92 -9.18
N ASP A 12 -3.08 10.31 -8.84
CA ASP A 12 -3.91 9.55 -7.88
C ASP A 12 -4.34 8.17 -8.43
N VAL A 13 -4.40 8.02 -9.76
CA VAL A 13 -4.60 6.72 -10.41
C VAL A 13 -3.38 5.82 -10.23
N ASP A 14 -2.17 6.37 -10.41
CA ASP A 14 -0.92 5.64 -10.16
C ASP A 14 -0.80 5.24 -8.69
N LYS A 15 -1.21 6.13 -7.77
CA LYS A 15 -1.24 5.83 -6.33
C LYS A 15 -2.19 4.67 -6.03
N MET A 16 -3.39 4.67 -6.62
CA MET A 16 -4.35 3.57 -6.44
C MET A 16 -3.79 2.24 -6.97
N ALA A 17 -3.20 2.23 -8.17
CA ALA A 17 -2.59 1.04 -8.76
C ALA A 17 -1.42 0.51 -7.91
N TYR A 18 -0.57 1.41 -7.41
CA TYR A 18 0.53 1.07 -6.50
C TYR A 18 0.01 0.47 -5.20
N LEU A 19 -1.00 1.07 -4.57
CA LEU A 19 -1.58 0.58 -3.32
C LEU A 19 -2.19 -0.82 -3.46
N ILE A 20 -2.92 -1.08 -4.55
CA ILE A 20 -3.49 -2.41 -4.83
C ILE A 20 -2.39 -3.45 -4.99
N ARG A 21 -1.35 -3.14 -5.78
CA ARG A 21 -0.22 -4.06 -5.97
C ARG A 21 0.52 -4.31 -4.66
N TYR A 22 0.81 -3.25 -3.91
CA TYR A 22 1.49 -3.33 -2.63
C TYR A 22 0.68 -4.15 -1.62
N GLN A 23 -0.65 -4.01 -1.59
CA GLN A 23 -1.55 -4.85 -0.79
C GLN A 23 -1.46 -6.33 -1.17
N HIS A 24 -1.36 -6.64 -2.46
CA HIS A 24 -1.23 -8.03 -2.94
C HIS A 24 0.11 -8.65 -2.52
N GLU A 25 1.22 -7.96 -2.73
CA GLU A 25 2.56 -8.40 -2.32
C GLU A 25 2.62 -8.61 -0.79
N TRP A 26 2.00 -7.73 -0.02
CA TRP A 26 1.86 -7.85 1.42
C TRP A 26 1.10 -9.10 1.87
N HIS A 27 0.00 -9.44 1.20
CA HIS A 27 -0.79 -10.62 1.50
C HIS A 27 0.00 -11.91 1.21
N GLN A 28 0.76 -11.94 0.10
CA GLN A 28 1.63 -13.08 -0.21
C GLN A 28 2.72 -13.27 0.85
N LEU A 29 3.34 -12.18 1.31
CA LEU A 29 4.34 -12.23 2.37
C LEU A 29 3.76 -12.75 3.68
N PHE A 30 2.57 -12.27 4.08
CA PHE A 30 1.88 -12.74 5.28
C PHE A 30 1.61 -14.24 5.23
N ASN A 31 1.14 -14.75 4.09
CA ASN A 31 0.87 -16.19 3.91
C ASN A 31 2.15 -17.02 3.95
N LYS A 32 3.25 -16.54 3.34
CA LYS A 32 4.56 -17.20 3.42
C LYS A 32 5.09 -17.27 4.85
N LEU A 33 5.04 -16.16 5.59
CA LEU A 33 5.46 -16.15 6.99
C LEU A 33 4.56 -17.03 7.87
N GLY A 34 3.25 -17.03 7.65
CA GLY A 34 2.33 -17.93 8.35
C GLY A 34 2.63 -19.40 8.09
N LYS A 35 3.01 -19.75 6.86
CA LYS A 35 3.50 -21.09 6.51
C LYS A 35 4.81 -21.40 7.24
N TRP A 36 5.77 -20.48 7.25
CA TRP A 36 7.05 -20.67 7.95
C TRP A 36 6.89 -20.78 9.47
N PHE A 37 5.88 -20.14 10.06
CA PHE A 37 5.56 -20.30 11.48
C PHE A 37 5.00 -21.70 11.78
N ASN A 38 4.02 -22.16 11.01
CA ASN A 38 3.34 -23.42 11.27
C ASN A 38 4.19 -24.65 10.89
N SER A 39 4.94 -24.55 9.79
CA SER A 39 5.60 -25.69 9.14
C SER A 39 7.12 -25.57 9.11
N GLY A 40 7.66 -24.41 9.51
CA GLY A 40 9.05 -24.06 9.27
C GLY A 40 9.32 -23.57 7.85
N ILE A 41 10.46 -22.92 7.66
CA ILE A 41 11.00 -22.63 6.32
C ILE A 41 11.83 -23.83 5.88
N THR A 42 11.59 -24.32 4.67
CA THR A 42 12.43 -25.38 4.11
C THR A 42 13.73 -24.78 3.56
N GLN A 43 14.83 -25.55 3.58
CA GLN A 43 16.10 -25.15 2.96
C GLN A 43 15.91 -24.72 1.50
N ALA A 44 15.09 -25.46 0.74
CA ALA A 44 14.79 -25.16 -0.66
C ALA A 44 14.09 -23.80 -0.84
N GLU A 45 13.18 -23.42 0.06
CA GLU A 45 12.54 -22.09 0.04
C GLU A 45 13.51 -20.98 0.44
N TYR A 46 14.45 -21.27 1.34
CA TYR A 46 15.50 -20.32 1.70
C TYR A 46 16.48 -20.09 0.55
N ASP A 47 16.88 -21.14 -0.17
CA ASP A 47 17.89 -21.07 -1.23
C ASP A 47 17.45 -20.25 -2.46
N VAL A 48 16.15 -20.17 -2.72
CA VAL A 48 15.57 -19.34 -3.78
C VAL A 48 15.38 -17.87 -3.38
N LEU A 49 15.68 -17.50 -2.13
CA LEU A 49 15.64 -16.10 -1.73
C LEU A 49 16.78 -15.31 -2.40
N PRO A 50 16.50 -14.07 -2.87
CA PRO A 50 17.52 -13.17 -3.39
C PRO A 50 18.72 -13.03 -2.46
N LEU A 51 19.94 -12.95 -3.00
CA LEU A 51 21.19 -12.95 -2.22
C LEU A 51 21.25 -11.81 -1.19
N ASN A 52 20.71 -10.64 -1.54
CA ASN A 52 20.58 -9.47 -0.67
C ASN A 52 19.65 -9.70 0.53
N VAL A 53 18.72 -10.66 0.44
CA VAL A 53 17.85 -11.07 1.54
C VAL A 53 18.54 -12.14 2.39
N ARG A 54 19.11 -13.18 1.78
CA ARG A 54 19.85 -14.25 2.49
C ARG A 54 21.04 -13.74 3.29
N SER A 55 21.76 -12.74 2.78
CA SER A 55 22.90 -12.13 3.48
C SER A 55 22.53 -11.36 4.76
N ARG A 56 21.23 -11.10 4.99
CA ARG A 56 20.73 -10.31 6.13
C ARG A 56 19.85 -11.11 7.07
N VAL A 57 19.51 -12.35 6.72
CA VAL A 57 18.54 -13.16 7.44
C VAL A 57 19.11 -14.57 7.53
N ASP A 58 19.55 -14.97 8.73
CA ASP A 58 20.02 -16.32 8.98
C ASP A 58 18.89 -17.34 8.70
N TYR A 59 19.27 -18.53 8.23
CA TYR A 59 18.33 -19.63 8.10
C TYR A 59 17.87 -20.07 9.49
N VAL A 60 16.61 -19.78 9.82
CA VAL A 60 15.98 -20.25 11.05
C VAL A 60 14.85 -21.20 10.67
N PRO A 61 14.94 -22.51 10.99
CA PRO A 61 13.97 -23.49 10.54
C PRO A 61 12.55 -23.22 11.05
N GLN A 62 12.39 -22.52 12.17
CA GLN A 62 11.09 -22.04 12.66
C GLN A 62 11.22 -20.66 13.33
N ILE A 63 10.38 -19.71 12.91
CA ILE A 63 10.21 -18.45 13.63
C ILE A 63 9.55 -18.71 14.98
N SER A 64 10.10 -18.15 16.06
CA SER A 64 9.51 -18.28 17.40
C SER A 64 8.12 -17.63 17.46
N LYS A 65 7.28 -18.09 18.39
CA LYS A 65 5.95 -17.48 18.64
C LYS A 65 6.04 -15.97 18.89
N ALA A 66 7.04 -15.52 19.65
CA ALA A 66 7.27 -14.11 19.90
C ALA A 66 7.61 -13.31 18.63
N GLN A 67 8.45 -13.86 17.74
CA GLN A 67 8.79 -13.24 16.46
C GLN A 67 7.57 -13.21 15.52
N TRP A 68 6.79 -14.29 15.50
CA TRP A 68 5.55 -14.36 14.72
C TRP A 68 4.51 -13.36 15.22
N ASP A 69 4.29 -13.26 16.53
CA ASP A 69 3.35 -12.31 17.11
C ASP A 69 3.78 -10.86 16.84
N TYR A 70 5.08 -10.55 16.99
CA TYR A 70 5.63 -9.23 16.63
C TYR A 70 5.45 -8.90 15.14
N ALA A 71 5.78 -9.86 14.26
CA ALA A 71 5.58 -9.72 12.83
C ALA A 71 4.10 -9.45 12.56
N LYS A 72 3.20 -10.34 13.00
CA LYS A 72 1.74 -10.23 12.83
C LYS A 72 1.19 -8.88 13.29
N THR A 73 1.60 -8.37 14.45
CA THR A 73 1.17 -7.05 14.93
C THR A 73 1.66 -5.92 14.02
N SER A 74 2.92 -5.96 13.61
CA SER A 74 3.49 -4.97 12.68
C SER A 74 2.80 -5.02 11.32
N MET A 75 2.53 -6.24 10.83
CA MET A 75 1.81 -6.52 9.60
C MET A 75 0.39 -5.96 9.60
N MET A 76 -0.34 -6.15 10.71
CA MET A 76 -1.70 -5.62 10.87
C MET A 76 -1.75 -4.09 10.92
N LYS A 77 -0.74 -3.44 11.51
CA LYS A 77 -0.61 -1.97 11.51
C LYS A 77 -0.40 -1.42 10.10
N VAL A 78 0.47 -2.05 9.32
CA VAL A 78 0.68 -1.66 7.90
C VAL A 78 -0.58 -1.88 7.09
N ARG A 79 -1.32 -2.98 7.32
CA ARG A 79 -2.61 -3.23 6.66
C ARG A 79 -3.65 -2.14 6.99
N GLN A 80 -3.74 -1.70 8.24
CA GLN A 80 -4.66 -0.61 8.61
C GLN A 80 -4.30 0.71 7.91
N ALA A 81 -3.01 1.05 7.88
CA ALA A 81 -2.54 2.23 7.15
C ALA A 81 -2.87 2.13 5.65
N LEU A 82 -2.64 0.97 5.04
CA LEU A 82 -2.97 0.72 3.63
C LEU A 82 -4.46 0.89 3.32
N VAL A 83 -5.34 0.31 4.14
CA VAL A 83 -6.79 0.44 3.95
C VAL A 83 -7.22 1.91 4.06
N SER A 84 -6.65 2.64 5.03
CA SER A 84 -6.91 4.08 5.19
C SER A 84 -6.48 4.86 3.94
N ASP A 85 -5.25 4.64 3.46
CA ASP A 85 -4.72 5.37 2.30
C ASP A 85 -5.51 5.05 1.02
N ILE A 86 -5.94 3.79 0.83
CA ILE A 86 -6.83 3.38 -0.27
C ILE A 86 -8.16 4.16 -0.21
N GLN A 87 -8.77 4.25 0.98
CA GLN A 87 -10.04 4.99 1.14
C GLN A 87 -9.87 6.47 0.84
N THR A 88 -8.77 7.09 1.29
CA THR A 88 -8.47 8.50 1.02
C THR A 88 -8.31 8.76 -0.48
N VAL A 89 -7.47 7.98 -1.18
CA VAL A 89 -7.23 8.14 -2.62
C VAL A 89 -8.50 7.86 -3.43
N HIS A 90 -9.26 6.82 -3.07
CA HIS A 90 -10.53 6.51 -3.72
C HIS A 90 -11.56 7.65 -3.56
N THR A 91 -11.59 8.29 -2.39
CA THR A 91 -12.48 9.45 -2.14
C THR A 91 -12.05 10.66 -2.98
N ALA A 92 -10.74 10.94 -3.05
CA ALA A 92 -10.20 12.01 -3.89
C ALA A 92 -10.52 11.81 -5.38
N LEU A 93 -10.31 10.58 -5.89
CA LEU A 93 -10.67 10.22 -7.26
C LEU A 93 -12.17 10.42 -7.52
N ARG A 94 -13.05 9.98 -6.61
CA ARG A 94 -14.49 10.17 -6.74
C ARG A 94 -14.88 11.65 -6.79
N LEU A 95 -14.33 12.48 -5.90
CA LEU A 95 -14.59 13.92 -5.89
C LEU A 95 -14.09 14.59 -7.18
N SER A 96 -12.93 14.19 -7.70
CA SER A 96 -12.39 14.71 -8.97
C SER A 96 -13.27 14.38 -10.19
N THR A 97 -13.94 13.22 -10.19
CA THR A 97 -14.88 12.85 -11.27
C THR A 97 -16.26 13.49 -11.12
N THR A 98 -16.61 13.97 -9.94
CA THR A 98 -17.93 14.60 -9.69
C THR A 98 -17.90 16.11 -9.94
N TYR A 99 -16.70 16.70 -10.00
CA TYR A 99 -16.49 18.11 -10.32
C TYR A 99 -16.06 18.26 -11.78
N SER A 100 -17.03 18.24 -12.69
CA SER A 100 -16.87 18.82 -14.02
C SER A 100 -17.44 20.24 -13.92
N PRO A 101 -16.61 21.29 -13.82
CA PRO A 101 -17.14 22.64 -13.94
C PRO A 101 -17.79 22.72 -15.32
N ASP A 102 -19.08 23.02 -15.35
CA ASP A 102 -19.76 23.30 -16.60
C ASP A 102 -19.02 24.48 -17.24
N PRO A 103 -18.47 24.37 -18.46
CA PRO A 103 -17.69 25.45 -19.07
C PRO A 103 -18.52 26.73 -19.30
N THR A 104 -19.83 26.66 -19.07
CA THR A 104 -20.76 27.79 -19.12
C THR A 104 -20.68 28.73 -17.92
N ASP A 105 -20.07 28.33 -16.79
CA ASP A 105 -20.04 29.14 -15.56
C ASP A 105 -18.90 30.19 -15.50
N MET A 106 -18.08 30.33 -16.56
CA MET A 106 -17.01 31.34 -16.62
C MET A 106 -17.44 32.69 -17.23
N PHE A 107 -18.71 32.86 -17.59
CA PHE A 107 -19.22 34.11 -18.17
C PHE A 107 -20.44 34.65 -17.41
N THR A 108 -20.23 35.11 -16.17
CA THR A 108 -21.10 36.16 -15.62
C THR A 108 -20.42 37.51 -15.83
N PRO A 109 -20.85 38.33 -16.81
CA PRO A 109 -20.35 39.70 -16.90
C PRO A 109 -20.74 40.43 -15.62
N THR A 110 -19.75 40.92 -14.89
CA THR A 110 -19.95 41.82 -13.76
C THR A 110 -20.78 43.02 -14.23
N PRO A 111 -21.96 43.30 -13.66
CA PRO A 111 -22.71 44.47 -14.06
C PRO A 111 -21.92 45.73 -13.70
N ALA A 112 -21.76 46.62 -14.69
CA ALA A 112 -21.09 47.89 -14.49
C ALA A 112 -21.84 48.72 -13.42
N PRO A 113 -21.11 49.48 -12.58
CA PRO A 113 -21.74 50.31 -11.56
C PRO A 113 -22.61 51.38 -12.22
N VAL A 114 -23.87 51.45 -11.80
CA VAL A 114 -24.80 52.51 -12.21
C VAL A 114 -24.36 53.81 -11.51
N VAL A 115 -24.10 54.85 -12.30
CA VAL A 115 -23.79 56.22 -11.86
C VAL A 115 -25.08 56.93 -11.44
#